data_AF-W7DQL1-F1
#
_entry.id   AF-W7DQL1-F1
#
_cell.length_a   1.000
_cell.length_b   1.000
_cell.length_c   1.000
_cell.angle_alpha   90.00
_cell.angle_beta   90.00
_cell.angle_gamma   90.00
#
_symmetry.space_group_name_H-M   'P 1'
#
loop_
_entity.id
_entity.type
_entity.pdbx_description
1 polymer ?
#
loop_
_entity_poly.entity_id
_entity_poly.type
_entity_poly.pdbx_seq_one_letter_code
_entity_poly.pdbx_strand_id
1 'polypeptide(L)'
;MRRLEISLVPSLKQKSENKWRKIKAQMDELNSGIAALASAMQQLNAQSEQVSNGLSQFNSGLSQIETGLTSLESGLNQAAAGQSQVVSQIPQIETALTQIEQGQGSLKDGFSKMSGQMGELSTGLKAGADGLGQVQDGLSSASSLVGEWAKAPYSESGVFVPDALLQDKTYNKALSQYISDDGKLATINVVLTKNPYSNAAMSSIDDINEQLNASLKGTKLENANIGIGGMTSTNYDTRDMSTSDYHLVVILVLVSVFVTLVILLRSIVMPLYLVGSIVLTYYAALGFTEIIFTRIMDYSGLTWATPFFGFVVLVALGIDYSIFLMSRFNEYTGMAIKDRMILTMKNMGGVIFSAVLILGGTFAAMMPAGVLSLLEIATVVLIGLVLYAFVVLPLFVPVMVKLFGRGNWWPFIPSKAERDDKE
;
A
#
# COMPACT_ATOMS: atom_id res chain seq x y z
N MET A 1 124.93 150.32 106.60
CA MET A 1 124.93 149.61 107.90
C MET A 1 124.60 148.15 107.59
N ARG A 2 125.50 147.19 107.89
CA ARG A 2 125.39 146.24 109.04
C ARG A 2 124.03 145.51 109.05
N ARG A 3 123.89 144.18 109.14
CA ARG A 3 124.61 143.07 109.82
C ARG A 3 123.88 141.73 109.43
N LEU A 4 124.58 140.60 109.27
CA LEU A 4 124.65 139.36 110.12
C LEU A 4 123.78 138.13 109.71
N GLU A 5 124.47 136.96 109.67
CA GLU A 5 124.12 135.55 110.07
C GLU A 5 122.91 134.82 109.44
N ILE A 6 122.80 133.48 109.19
CA ILE A 6 123.46 132.18 109.52
C ILE A 6 123.02 131.09 108.47
N SER A 7 123.85 130.03 108.29
CA SER A 7 123.68 128.61 107.81
C SER A 7 122.82 128.07 106.60
N LEU A 8 123.50 127.19 105.81
CA LEU A 8 123.16 125.89 105.13
C LEU A 8 122.06 125.71 104.01
N VAL A 9 122.51 125.29 102.79
CA VAL A 9 121.99 124.22 101.82
C VAL A 9 120.55 124.40 101.22
N PRO A 10 120.00 123.74 100.14
CA PRO A 10 120.37 123.21 98.79
C PRO A 10 119.52 123.82 97.62
N SER A 11 120.09 124.28 96.48
CA SER A 11 119.26 124.80 95.35
C SER A 11 119.64 124.35 93.92
N LEU A 12 120.47 123.31 93.78
CA LEU A 12 120.87 122.77 92.47
C LEU A 12 119.81 121.87 91.78
N LYS A 13 118.63 121.63 92.40
CA LYS A 13 117.62 120.68 91.87
C LYS A 13 116.62 121.29 90.88
N GLN A 14 116.38 122.60 90.90
CA GLN A 14 115.20 123.19 90.25
C GLN A 14 115.37 123.52 88.76
N LYS A 15 116.61 123.70 88.26
CA LYS A 15 116.85 124.00 86.83
C LYS A 15 116.78 122.77 85.91
N SER A 16 116.89 121.55 86.45
CA SER A 16 116.84 120.28 85.70
C SER A 16 115.41 119.90 85.27
N GLU A 17 114.41 120.17 86.11
CA GLU A 17 113.03 119.72 85.89
C GLU A 17 112.32 120.43 84.72
N ASN A 18 112.64 121.70 84.44
CA ASN A 18 111.97 122.44 83.37
C ASN A 18 112.32 121.96 81.95
N LYS A 19 113.48 121.33 81.74
CA LYS A 19 113.90 120.83 80.41
C LYS A 19 113.15 119.53 80.04
N TRP A 20 112.91 118.67 81.03
CA TRP A 20 112.19 117.40 80.87
C TRP A 20 110.71 117.59 80.51
N ARG A 21 110.04 118.63 81.03
CA ARG A 21 108.63 118.91 80.69
C ARG A 21 108.44 119.27 79.21
N LYS A 22 109.40 119.94 78.58
CA LYS A 22 109.35 120.31 77.15
C LYS A 22 109.45 119.10 76.22
N ILE A 23 110.35 118.15 76.53
CA ILE A 23 110.53 116.93 75.75
C ILE A 23 109.29 116.04 75.83
N LYS A 24 108.67 115.94 77.02
CA LYS A 24 107.44 115.16 77.20
C LYS A 24 106.28 115.70 76.36
N ALA A 25 106.11 117.03 76.30
CA ALA A 25 105.08 117.66 75.48
C ALA A 25 105.26 117.38 73.97
N GLN A 26 106.49 117.39 73.45
CA GLN A 26 106.75 117.05 72.04
C GLN A 26 106.51 115.56 71.74
N MET A 27 106.74 114.68 72.72
CA MET A 27 106.53 113.24 72.58
C MET A 27 105.03 112.89 72.61
N ASP A 28 104.24 113.60 73.42
CA ASP A 28 102.78 113.47 73.45
C ASP A 28 102.13 113.95 72.13
N GLU A 29 102.65 115.02 71.50
CA GLU A 29 102.18 115.53 70.20
C GLU A 29 102.44 114.53 69.05
N LEU A 30 103.65 113.95 69.00
CA LEU A 30 104.01 112.92 68.02
C LEU A 30 103.11 111.67 68.14
N ASN A 31 102.82 111.27 69.38
CA ASN A 31 101.98 110.10 69.64
C ASN A 31 100.54 110.31 69.16
N SER A 32 100.02 111.54 69.26
CA SER A 32 98.71 111.91 68.70
C SER A 32 98.68 111.87 67.17
N GLY A 33 99.78 112.28 66.50
CA GLY A 33 99.90 112.26 65.05
C GLY A 33 99.93 110.84 64.46
N ILE A 34 100.57 109.90 65.16
CA ILE A 34 100.59 108.47 64.78
C ILE A 34 99.20 107.85 64.91
N ALA A 35 98.44 108.21 65.96
CA ALA A 35 97.08 107.71 66.16
C ALA A 35 96.12 108.19 65.05
N ALA A 36 96.20 109.46 64.65
CA ALA A 36 95.37 110.02 63.56
C ALA A 36 95.65 109.33 62.20
N LEU A 37 96.92 109.03 61.90
CA LEU A 37 97.33 108.33 60.68
C LEU A 37 96.80 106.88 60.65
N ALA A 38 96.83 106.19 61.79
CA ALA A 38 96.30 104.83 61.90
C ALA A 38 94.79 104.78 61.64
N SER A 39 94.02 105.74 62.17
CA SER A 39 92.58 105.86 61.90
C SER A 39 92.28 106.16 60.42
N ALA A 40 93.06 107.04 59.78
CA ALA A 40 92.90 107.33 58.35
C ALA A 40 93.18 106.11 57.46
N MET A 41 94.20 105.31 57.80
CA MET A 41 94.50 104.06 57.08
C MET A 41 93.41 103.00 57.25
N GLN A 42 92.79 102.89 58.43
CA GLN A 42 91.64 102.00 58.62
C GLN A 42 90.43 102.38 57.75
N GLN A 43 90.12 103.68 57.64
CA GLN A 43 88.98 104.15 56.86
C GLN A 43 89.17 103.94 55.35
N LEU A 44 90.40 104.07 54.85
CA LEU A 44 90.75 103.87 53.45
C LEU A 44 90.70 102.37 53.06
N ASN A 45 91.09 101.48 53.97
CA ASN A 45 90.96 100.04 53.77
C ASN A 45 89.49 99.61 53.62
N ALA A 46 88.59 100.15 54.45
CA ALA A 46 87.16 99.85 54.38
C ALA A 46 86.52 100.34 53.06
N GLN A 47 86.92 101.51 52.54
CA GLN A 47 86.45 102.01 51.25
C GLN A 47 86.94 101.16 50.06
N SER A 48 88.18 100.67 50.11
CA SER A 48 88.74 99.78 49.09
C SER A 48 87.97 98.45 48.97
N GLU A 49 87.58 97.89 50.11
CA GLU A 49 86.79 96.64 50.17
C GLU A 49 85.38 96.83 49.57
N GLN A 50 84.76 97.99 49.79
CA GLN A 50 83.44 98.32 49.25
C GLN A 50 83.45 98.46 47.72
N VAL A 51 84.50 99.07 47.15
CA VAL A 51 84.68 99.22 45.69
C VAL A 51 84.96 97.87 45.02
N SER A 52 85.81 97.03 45.61
CA SER A 52 86.11 95.68 45.11
C SER A 52 84.85 94.82 45.02
N ASN A 53 84.00 94.86 46.05
CA ASN A 53 82.73 94.12 46.07
C ASN A 53 81.73 94.65 45.02
N GLY A 54 81.67 95.96 44.79
CA GLY A 54 80.82 96.56 43.75
C GLY A 54 81.22 96.14 42.33
N LEU A 55 82.53 96.07 42.04
CA LEU A 55 83.04 95.68 40.73
C LEU A 55 82.80 94.18 40.43
N SER A 56 82.89 93.34 41.47
CA SER A 56 82.60 91.90 41.38
C SER A 56 81.12 91.61 41.05
N GLN A 57 80.19 92.34 41.69
CA GLN A 57 78.76 92.21 41.40
C GLN A 57 78.40 92.65 39.97
N PHE A 58 79.00 93.74 39.48
CA PHE A 58 78.78 94.21 38.11
C PHE A 58 79.25 93.20 37.06
N ASN A 59 80.43 92.59 37.26
CA ASN A 59 80.97 91.57 36.36
C ASN A 59 80.09 90.31 36.34
N SER A 60 79.53 89.94 37.49
CA SER A 60 78.56 88.83 37.61
C SER A 60 77.26 89.13 36.84
N GLY A 61 76.79 90.38 36.85
CA GLY A 61 75.62 90.82 36.09
C GLY A 61 75.81 90.75 34.57
N LEU A 62 76.99 91.10 34.06
CA LEU A 62 77.29 90.97 32.62
C LEU A 62 77.30 89.50 32.16
N SER A 63 77.86 88.59 32.95
CA SER A 63 77.90 87.16 32.63
C SER A 63 76.49 86.53 32.58
N GLN A 64 75.56 87.00 33.41
CA GLN A 64 74.16 86.55 33.36
C GLN A 64 73.46 86.98 32.06
N ILE A 65 73.76 88.17 31.52
CA ILE A 65 73.20 88.66 30.26
C ILE A 65 73.72 87.84 29.07
N GLU A 66 75.01 87.52 29.04
CA GLU A 66 75.63 86.65 28.03
C GLU A 66 74.99 85.25 28.01
N THR A 67 74.74 84.69 29.19
CA THR A 67 74.06 83.38 29.35
C THR A 67 72.60 83.45 28.87
N GLY A 68 71.90 84.56 29.15
CA GLY A 68 70.53 84.80 28.73
C GLY A 68 70.39 84.88 27.20
N LEU A 69 71.31 85.58 26.53
CA LEU A 69 71.31 85.70 25.06
C LEU A 69 71.62 84.35 24.38
N THR A 70 72.55 83.58 24.91
CA THR A 70 72.87 82.23 24.39
C THR A 70 71.68 81.27 24.52
N SER A 71 70.94 81.37 25.63
CA SER A 71 69.74 80.56 25.86
C SER A 71 68.60 80.93 24.90
N LEU A 72 68.45 82.22 24.58
CA LEU A 72 67.46 82.70 23.62
C LEU A 72 67.78 82.24 22.18
N GLU A 73 69.05 82.30 21.77
CA GLU A 73 69.52 81.80 20.47
C GLU A 73 69.24 80.29 20.31
N SER A 74 69.50 79.50 21.36
CA SER A 74 69.18 78.06 21.37
C SER A 74 67.67 77.80 21.28
N GLY A 75 66.86 78.58 22.01
CA GLY A 75 65.40 78.46 21.98
C GLY A 75 64.79 78.79 20.60
N LEU A 76 65.30 79.83 19.93
CA LEU A 76 64.84 80.19 18.58
C LEU A 76 65.21 79.13 17.54
N ASN A 77 66.40 78.54 17.65
CA ASN A 77 66.82 77.44 16.77
C ASN A 77 66.01 76.17 16.98
N GLN A 78 65.65 75.83 18.23
CA GLN A 78 64.75 74.71 18.52
C GLN A 78 63.34 74.94 17.99
N ALA A 79 62.81 76.16 18.09
CA ALA A 79 61.49 76.48 17.55
C ALA A 79 61.46 76.35 16.01
N ALA A 80 62.50 76.84 15.32
CA ALA A 80 62.63 76.70 13.87
C ALA A 80 62.75 75.23 13.42
N ALA A 81 63.51 74.42 14.16
CA ALA A 81 63.61 72.98 13.91
C ALA A 81 62.27 72.26 14.13
N GLY A 82 61.54 72.61 15.20
CA GLY A 82 60.21 72.08 15.49
C GLY A 82 59.20 72.40 14.39
N GLN A 83 59.20 73.62 13.86
CA GLN A 83 58.34 74.02 12.75
C GLN A 83 58.64 73.21 11.47
N SER A 84 59.92 73.02 11.14
CA SER A 84 60.35 72.22 9.98
C SER A 84 59.91 70.74 10.09
N GLN A 85 59.98 70.18 11.31
CA GLN A 85 59.56 68.81 11.58
C GLN A 85 58.04 68.63 11.46
N VAL A 86 57.24 69.62 11.84
CA VAL A 86 55.77 69.57 11.65
C VAL A 86 55.41 69.68 10.17
N VAL A 87 56.03 70.60 9.43
CA VAL A 87 55.76 70.78 8.00
C VAL A 87 56.14 69.55 7.18
N SER A 88 57.23 68.86 7.53
CA SER A 88 57.65 67.63 6.84
C SER A 88 56.72 66.42 7.08
N GLN A 89 55.88 66.44 8.11
CA GLN A 89 54.93 65.35 8.41
C GLN A 89 53.54 65.54 7.78
N ILE A 90 53.19 66.75 7.30
CA ILE A 90 51.89 67.03 6.65
C ILE A 90 51.62 66.13 5.43
N PRO A 91 52.58 65.88 4.51
CA PRO A 91 52.34 64.99 3.36
C PRO A 91 52.06 63.53 3.76
N GLN A 92 52.62 63.07 4.88
CA GLN A 92 52.37 61.73 5.40
C GLN A 92 50.96 61.60 5.97
N ILE A 93 50.42 62.67 6.55
CA ILE A 93 49.05 62.72 7.05
C ILE A 93 48.05 62.71 5.88
N GLU A 94 48.31 63.45 4.81
CA GLU A 94 47.50 63.42 3.58
C GLU A 94 47.49 62.02 2.94
N THR A 95 48.65 61.37 2.89
CA THR A 95 48.78 59.99 2.39
C THR A 95 48.02 59.00 3.29
N ALA A 96 48.14 59.13 4.62
CA ALA A 96 47.43 58.28 5.57
C ALA A 96 45.91 58.44 5.47
N LEU A 97 45.41 59.66 5.30
CA LEU A 97 43.98 59.93 5.11
C LEU A 97 43.45 59.32 3.79
N THR A 98 44.24 59.40 2.72
CA THR A 98 43.90 58.77 1.43
C THR A 98 43.89 57.24 1.53
N GLN A 99 44.84 56.65 2.26
CA GLN A 99 44.86 55.21 2.52
C GLN A 99 43.67 54.75 3.38
N ILE A 100 43.23 55.57 4.33
CA ILE A 100 42.04 55.30 5.14
C ILE A 100 40.77 55.34 4.27
N GLU A 101 40.64 56.31 3.37
CA GLU A 101 39.52 56.40 2.42
C GLU A 101 39.46 55.15 1.49
N GLN A 102 40.60 54.74 0.94
CA GLN A 102 40.71 53.53 0.11
C GLN A 102 40.46 52.24 0.92
N GLY A 103 40.90 52.21 2.18
CA GLY A 103 40.64 51.12 3.10
C GLY A 103 39.15 50.98 3.41
N GLN A 104 38.45 52.10 3.64
CA GLN A 104 37.00 52.11 3.85
C GLN A 104 36.22 51.66 2.60
N GLY A 105 36.66 52.06 1.40
CA GLY A 105 36.11 51.58 0.14
C GLY A 105 36.28 50.07 -0.05
N SER A 106 37.50 49.56 0.19
CA SER A 106 37.80 48.13 0.12
C SER A 106 37.00 47.29 1.13
N LEU A 107 36.79 47.84 2.34
CA LEU A 107 35.99 47.20 3.38
C LEU A 107 34.51 47.10 2.96
N LYS A 108 33.95 48.17 2.41
CA LYS A 108 32.58 48.22 1.87
C LYS A 108 32.39 47.18 0.77
N ASP A 109 33.33 47.06 -0.16
CA ASP A 109 33.30 46.08 -1.24
C ASP A 109 33.40 44.64 -0.70
N GLY A 110 34.23 44.41 0.31
CA GLY A 110 34.34 43.13 1.01
C GLY A 110 33.03 42.71 1.68
N PHE A 111 32.38 43.61 2.41
CA PHE A 111 31.06 43.35 3.01
C PHE A 111 29.98 43.12 1.97
N SER A 112 29.99 43.84 0.84
CA SER A 112 29.04 43.65 -0.25
C SER A 112 29.20 42.28 -0.92
N LYS A 113 30.44 41.83 -1.17
CA LYS A 113 30.73 40.51 -1.74
C LYS A 113 30.33 39.38 -0.79
N MET A 114 30.65 39.52 0.49
CA MET A 114 30.26 38.55 1.51
C MET A 114 28.74 38.43 1.63
N SER A 115 28.01 39.54 1.57
CA SER A 115 26.54 39.52 1.54
C SER A 115 25.99 38.78 0.32
N GLY A 116 26.59 38.96 -0.86
CA GLY A 116 26.23 38.24 -2.07
C GLY A 116 26.48 36.73 -1.94
N GLN A 117 27.66 36.33 -1.49
CA GLN A 117 28.02 34.93 -1.28
C GLN A 117 27.17 34.25 -0.19
N MET A 118 26.80 34.97 0.87
CA MET A 118 25.89 34.44 1.89
C MET A 118 24.47 34.24 1.33
N GLY A 119 24.04 35.09 0.39
CA GLY A 119 22.80 34.91 -0.36
C GLY A 119 22.81 33.69 -1.28
N GLU A 120 23.92 33.47 -2.00
CA GLU A 120 24.12 32.26 -2.82
C GLU A 120 24.16 31.00 -1.95
N LEU A 121 24.86 31.04 -0.81
CA LEU A 121 24.90 29.93 0.15
C LEU A 121 23.50 29.62 0.71
N SER A 122 22.74 30.64 1.11
CA SER A 122 21.35 30.47 1.56
C SER A 122 20.46 29.85 0.49
N THR A 123 20.65 30.25 -0.77
CA THR A 123 19.92 29.70 -1.91
C THR A 123 20.32 28.25 -2.18
N GLY A 124 21.61 27.94 -2.13
CA GLY A 124 22.14 26.59 -2.27
C GLY A 124 21.68 25.63 -1.16
N LEU A 125 21.68 26.09 0.10
CA LEU A 125 21.13 25.31 1.22
C LEU A 125 19.63 25.07 1.08
N LYS A 126 18.87 26.07 0.62
CA LYS A 126 17.44 25.92 0.36
C LYS A 126 17.18 24.90 -0.76
N ALA A 127 17.90 25.01 -1.87
CA ALA A 127 17.81 24.06 -2.97
C ALA A 127 18.22 22.63 -2.55
N GLY A 128 19.23 22.49 -1.69
CA GLY A 128 19.61 21.20 -1.10
C GLY A 128 18.54 20.61 -0.19
N ALA A 129 17.89 21.44 0.64
CA ALA A 129 16.78 21.02 1.48
C ALA A 129 15.54 20.62 0.65
N ASP A 130 15.21 21.39 -0.39
CA ASP A 130 14.12 21.08 -1.30
C ASP A 130 14.39 19.78 -2.09
N GLY A 131 15.64 19.56 -2.53
CA GLY A 131 16.07 18.32 -3.18
C GLY A 131 16.01 17.10 -2.26
N LEU A 132 16.39 17.25 -0.99
CA LEU A 132 16.20 16.18 0.01
C LEU A 132 14.72 15.88 0.26
N GLY A 133 13.85 16.90 0.24
CA GLY A 133 12.40 16.74 0.29
C GLY A 133 11.87 15.90 -0.88
N GLN A 134 12.31 16.20 -2.11
CA GLN A 134 11.93 15.41 -3.29
C GLN A 134 12.40 13.96 -3.21
N VAL A 135 13.60 13.71 -2.68
CA VAL A 135 14.10 12.34 -2.46
C VAL A 135 13.25 11.62 -1.42
N GLN A 136 12.89 12.29 -0.31
CA GLN A 136 12.01 11.72 0.70
C GLN A 136 10.62 11.38 0.12
N ASP A 137 10.03 12.26 -0.68
CA ASP A 137 8.73 12.03 -1.32
C ASP A 137 8.80 10.87 -2.34
N GLY A 138 9.87 10.80 -3.12
CA GLY A 138 10.13 9.69 -4.04
C GLY A 138 10.30 8.35 -3.32
N LEU A 139 11.04 8.33 -2.20
CA LEU A 139 11.24 7.13 -1.39
C LEU A 139 9.93 6.70 -0.69
N SER A 140 9.12 7.66 -0.24
CA SER A 140 7.79 7.41 0.32
C SER A 140 6.85 6.82 -0.74
N SER A 141 6.88 7.36 -1.96
CA SER A 141 6.08 6.84 -3.09
C SER A 141 6.51 5.42 -3.47
N ALA A 142 7.82 5.16 -3.56
CA ALA A 142 8.35 3.83 -3.82
C ALA A 142 7.98 2.84 -2.70
N SER A 143 8.08 3.26 -1.43
CA SER A 143 7.65 2.46 -0.28
C SER A 143 6.15 2.16 -0.32
N SER A 144 5.33 3.11 -0.76
CA SER A 144 3.89 2.92 -0.94
C SER A 144 3.59 1.89 -2.02
N LEU A 145 4.22 2.00 -3.18
CA LEU A 145 4.06 1.05 -4.29
C LEU A 145 4.49 -0.36 -3.90
N VAL A 146 5.62 -0.50 -3.20
CA VAL A 146 6.07 -1.80 -2.66
C VAL A 146 5.07 -2.33 -1.62
N GLY A 147 4.50 -1.46 -0.79
CA GLY A 147 3.46 -1.80 0.17
C GLY A 147 2.14 -2.23 -0.48
N GLU A 148 1.76 -1.64 -1.60
CA GLU A 148 0.60 -2.02 -2.40
C GLU A 148 0.83 -3.36 -3.10
N TRP A 149 2.00 -3.57 -3.72
CA TRP A 149 2.36 -4.85 -4.33
C TRP A 149 2.42 -5.99 -3.32
N ALA A 150 2.91 -5.73 -2.10
CA ALA A 150 2.91 -6.74 -1.03
C ALA A 150 1.50 -7.12 -0.55
N LYS A 151 0.50 -6.27 -0.79
CA LYS A 151 -0.91 -6.52 -0.46
C LYS A 151 -1.73 -7.04 -1.64
N ALA A 152 -1.19 -7.00 -2.86
CA ALA A 152 -1.87 -7.51 -4.03
C ALA A 152 -2.13 -9.02 -3.86
N PRO A 153 -3.34 -9.51 -4.18
CA PRO A 153 -3.61 -10.93 -4.10
C PRO A 153 -2.71 -11.69 -5.08
N TYR A 154 -2.19 -12.86 -4.66
CA TYR A 154 -1.29 -13.70 -5.44
C TYR A 154 -1.80 -14.03 -6.86
N SER A 155 -3.10 -13.94 -7.09
CA SER A 155 -3.73 -14.12 -8.40
C SER A 155 -3.37 -13.05 -9.43
N GLU A 156 -2.93 -11.86 -8.99
CA GLU A 156 -2.61 -10.72 -9.87
C GLU A 156 -1.09 -10.45 -9.99
N SER A 157 -0.27 -10.95 -9.06
CA SER A 157 1.17 -10.67 -9.02
C SER A 157 2.01 -11.56 -9.94
N GLY A 158 1.43 -12.62 -10.50
CA GLY A 158 2.17 -13.70 -11.15
C GLY A 158 3.04 -14.50 -10.16
N VAL A 159 3.64 -15.58 -10.63
CA VAL A 159 4.57 -16.42 -9.85
C VAL A 159 5.97 -16.23 -10.42
N PHE A 160 6.86 -15.58 -9.65
CA PHE A 160 8.28 -15.50 -10.01
C PHE A 160 8.99 -16.80 -9.64
N VAL A 161 9.53 -17.50 -10.66
CA VAL A 161 10.33 -18.72 -10.48
C VAL A 161 11.79 -18.39 -10.81
N PRO A 162 12.67 -18.27 -9.80
CA PRO A 162 14.11 -18.04 -10.01
C PRO A 162 14.79 -19.15 -10.84
N ASP A 163 15.76 -18.78 -11.68
CA ASP A 163 16.52 -19.75 -12.49
C ASP A 163 17.26 -20.80 -11.65
N ALA A 164 17.68 -20.44 -10.43
CA ALA A 164 18.32 -21.36 -9.49
C ALA A 164 17.37 -22.49 -9.05
N LEU A 165 16.06 -22.22 -8.93
CA LEU A 165 15.06 -23.24 -8.61
C LEU A 165 14.86 -24.22 -9.76
N LEU A 166 14.97 -23.76 -11.01
CA LEU A 166 14.92 -24.62 -12.19
C LEU A 166 16.10 -25.60 -12.27
N GLN A 167 17.22 -25.30 -11.59
CA GLN A 167 18.39 -26.20 -11.51
C GLN A 167 18.33 -27.15 -10.31
N ASP A 168 17.40 -26.94 -9.37
CA ASP A 168 17.27 -27.80 -8.19
C ASP A 168 16.67 -29.16 -8.56
N LYS A 169 17.30 -30.24 -8.09
CA LYS A 169 16.89 -31.62 -8.39
C LYS A 169 15.54 -31.98 -7.76
N THR A 170 15.24 -31.45 -6.58
CA THR A 170 13.99 -31.72 -5.86
C THR A 170 12.84 -30.98 -6.53
N TYR A 171 13.06 -29.72 -6.92
CA TYR A 171 12.11 -28.93 -7.69
C TYR A 171 11.78 -29.59 -9.03
N ASN A 172 12.78 -30.02 -9.81
CA ASN A 172 12.56 -30.71 -11.08
C ASN A 172 11.76 -32.02 -10.91
N LYS A 173 12.01 -32.78 -9.84
CA LYS A 173 11.24 -33.99 -9.51
C LYS A 173 9.78 -33.69 -9.16
N ALA A 174 9.51 -32.54 -8.55
CA ALA A 174 8.14 -32.08 -8.29
C ALA A 174 7.48 -31.56 -9.58
N LEU A 175 8.22 -30.79 -10.39
CA LEU A 175 7.73 -30.24 -11.65
C LEU A 175 7.35 -31.33 -12.64
N SER A 176 8.11 -32.43 -12.70
CA SER A 176 7.83 -33.58 -13.58
C SER A 176 6.54 -34.35 -13.21
N GLN A 177 5.91 -34.06 -12.05
CA GLN A 177 4.57 -34.58 -11.73
C GLN A 177 3.46 -33.79 -12.45
N TYR A 178 3.75 -32.56 -12.84
CA TYR A 178 2.77 -31.62 -13.42
C TYR A 178 3.07 -31.30 -14.88
N ILE A 179 4.32 -31.43 -15.33
CA ILE A 179 4.74 -31.16 -16.70
C ILE A 179 5.35 -32.43 -17.28
N SER A 180 4.98 -32.77 -18.52
CA SER A 180 5.57 -33.91 -19.25
C SER A 180 7.05 -33.72 -19.53
N ASP A 181 7.78 -34.83 -19.73
CA ASP A 181 9.22 -34.81 -20.03
C ASP A 181 9.57 -33.97 -21.28
N ASP A 182 8.66 -33.89 -22.25
CA ASP A 182 8.81 -33.09 -23.47
C ASP A 182 8.34 -31.63 -23.33
N GLY A 183 7.81 -31.25 -22.16
CA GLY A 183 7.33 -29.91 -21.85
C GLY A 183 6.04 -29.51 -22.58
N LYS A 184 5.34 -30.44 -23.25
CA LYS A 184 4.16 -30.14 -24.07
C LYS A 184 2.82 -30.33 -23.37
N LEU A 185 2.80 -31.04 -22.24
CA LEU A 185 1.61 -31.25 -21.43
C LEU A 185 1.86 -30.70 -20.03
N ALA A 186 0.93 -29.89 -19.54
CA ALA A 186 0.93 -29.37 -18.19
C ALA A 186 -0.41 -29.67 -17.52
N THR A 187 -0.37 -30.13 -16.27
CA THR A 187 -1.54 -30.40 -15.44
C THR A 187 -1.62 -29.36 -14.33
N ILE A 188 -2.80 -28.77 -14.16
CA ILE A 188 -3.08 -27.84 -13.07
C ILE A 188 -4.20 -28.44 -12.23
N ASN A 189 -3.91 -28.68 -10.95
CA ASN A 189 -4.92 -29.18 -10.01
C ASN A 189 -5.74 -28.01 -9.47
N VAL A 190 -7.01 -27.96 -9.86
CA VAL A 190 -7.98 -26.98 -9.35
C VAL A 190 -8.87 -27.68 -8.33
N VAL A 191 -8.76 -27.28 -7.06
CA VAL A 191 -9.59 -27.83 -5.98
C VAL A 191 -10.74 -26.86 -5.71
N LEU A 192 -11.95 -27.30 -6.01
CA LEU A 192 -13.16 -26.52 -5.72
C LEU A 192 -13.47 -26.57 -4.22
N THR A 193 -13.98 -25.46 -3.69
CA THR A 193 -14.48 -25.38 -2.30
C THR A 193 -15.82 -26.09 -2.10
N LYS A 194 -16.49 -26.46 -3.19
CA LYS A 194 -17.80 -27.11 -3.23
C LYS A 194 -17.65 -28.64 -3.32
N ASN A 195 -18.67 -29.38 -2.87
CA ASN A 195 -18.72 -30.83 -3.04
C ASN A 195 -18.66 -31.20 -4.55
N PRO A 196 -17.75 -32.09 -4.98
CA PRO A 196 -17.54 -32.43 -6.39
C PRO A 196 -18.73 -33.13 -7.08
N TYR A 197 -19.70 -33.61 -6.30
CA TYR A 197 -20.95 -34.22 -6.81
C TYR A 197 -22.12 -33.24 -6.82
N SER A 198 -21.93 -32.01 -6.32
CA SER A 198 -23.02 -31.02 -6.24
C SER A 198 -23.27 -30.33 -7.58
N ASN A 199 -24.53 -29.98 -7.83
CA ASN A 199 -24.92 -29.15 -8.98
C ASN A 199 -24.12 -27.84 -9.02
N ALA A 200 -23.88 -27.23 -7.86
CA ALA A 200 -23.11 -25.99 -7.77
C ALA A 200 -21.64 -26.13 -8.17
N ALA A 201 -21.03 -27.32 -8.01
CA ALA A 201 -19.68 -27.58 -8.47
C ALA A 201 -19.65 -27.87 -9.97
N MET A 202 -20.60 -28.67 -10.46
CA MET A 202 -20.74 -28.96 -11.91
C MET A 202 -20.97 -27.69 -12.71
N SER A 203 -21.83 -26.78 -12.24
CA SER A 203 -22.07 -25.49 -12.91
C SER A 203 -20.84 -24.59 -12.98
N SER A 204 -19.82 -24.77 -12.13
CA SER A 204 -18.58 -23.99 -12.22
C SER A 204 -17.66 -24.46 -13.35
N ILE A 205 -17.92 -25.61 -13.98
CA ILE A 205 -17.12 -26.09 -15.12
C ILE A 205 -17.30 -25.18 -16.34
N ASP A 206 -18.50 -24.64 -16.56
CA ASP A 206 -18.77 -23.67 -17.63
C ASP A 206 -17.95 -22.39 -17.43
N ASP A 207 -18.01 -21.82 -16.23
CA ASP A 207 -17.25 -20.61 -15.86
C ASP A 207 -15.74 -20.82 -16.04
N ILE A 208 -15.23 -21.99 -15.63
CA ILE A 208 -13.81 -22.34 -15.78
C ILE A 208 -13.43 -22.44 -17.26
N ASN A 209 -14.23 -23.12 -18.08
CA ASN A 209 -13.99 -23.22 -19.52
C ASN A 209 -13.97 -21.84 -20.20
N GLU A 210 -14.94 -20.99 -19.88
CA GLU A 210 -15.03 -19.65 -20.45
C GLU A 210 -13.83 -18.78 -20.06
N GLN A 211 -13.49 -18.76 -18.76
CA GLN A 211 -12.39 -17.95 -18.26
C GLN A 211 -11.03 -18.45 -18.74
N LEU A 212 -10.87 -19.76 -18.90
CA LEU A 212 -9.65 -20.36 -19.41
C LEU A 212 -9.46 -20.04 -20.91
N ASN A 213 -10.52 -20.16 -21.73
CA ASN A 213 -10.48 -19.76 -23.13
C ASN A 213 -10.20 -18.25 -23.29
N ALA A 214 -10.75 -17.41 -22.42
CA ALA A 214 -10.47 -15.98 -22.41
C ALA A 214 -9.02 -15.67 -22.03
N SER A 215 -8.48 -16.36 -21.02
CA SER A 215 -7.12 -16.12 -20.50
C SER A 215 -6.01 -16.55 -21.44
N LEU A 216 -6.28 -17.50 -22.34
CA LEU A 216 -5.29 -18.00 -23.30
C LEU A 216 -5.18 -17.14 -24.56
N LYS A 217 -6.22 -16.33 -24.88
CA LYS A 217 -6.20 -15.45 -26.05
C LYS A 217 -5.07 -14.43 -25.98
N GLY A 218 -4.35 -14.26 -27.08
CA GLY A 218 -3.20 -13.36 -27.15
C GLY A 218 -1.94 -13.85 -26.41
N THR A 219 -1.95 -15.08 -25.88
CA THR A 219 -0.76 -15.70 -25.27
C THR A 219 -0.10 -16.70 -26.23
N LYS A 220 1.11 -17.16 -25.91
CA LYS A 220 1.77 -18.25 -26.67
C LYS A 220 1.01 -19.59 -26.62
N LEU A 221 0.03 -19.70 -25.72
CA LEU A 221 -0.78 -20.89 -25.49
C LEU A 221 -2.18 -20.76 -26.10
N GLU A 222 -2.44 -19.75 -26.93
CA GLU A 222 -3.76 -19.52 -27.56
C GLU A 222 -4.29 -20.73 -28.33
N ASN A 223 -3.41 -21.53 -28.93
CA ASN A 223 -3.76 -22.75 -29.67
C ASN A 223 -3.51 -24.05 -28.87
N ALA A 224 -3.38 -23.96 -27.54
CA ALA A 224 -3.21 -25.15 -26.71
C ALA A 224 -4.53 -25.94 -26.63
N ASN A 225 -4.44 -27.28 -26.73
CA ASN A 225 -5.58 -28.14 -26.46
C ASN A 225 -5.77 -28.24 -24.94
N ILE A 226 -6.94 -27.85 -24.46
CA ILE A 226 -7.26 -27.90 -23.03
C ILE A 226 -8.30 -28.98 -22.79
N GLY A 227 -8.05 -29.81 -21.78
CA GLY A 227 -9.03 -30.74 -21.24
C GLY A 227 -9.21 -30.47 -19.75
N ILE A 228 -10.46 -30.45 -19.30
CA ILE A 228 -10.80 -30.45 -17.88
C ILE A 228 -11.16 -31.88 -17.50
N GLY A 229 -10.59 -32.36 -16.39
CA GLY A 229 -10.80 -33.71 -15.89
C GLY A 229 -11.25 -33.72 -14.43
N GLY A 230 -11.40 -34.92 -13.89
CA GLY A 230 -11.79 -35.14 -12.49
C GLY A 230 -13.31 -35.28 -12.31
N MET A 231 -13.70 -35.69 -11.10
CA MET A 231 -15.07 -36.12 -10.80
C MET A 231 -16.15 -35.09 -11.18
N THR A 232 -15.91 -33.81 -10.88
CA THR A 232 -16.86 -32.74 -11.19
C THR A 232 -17.08 -32.57 -12.70
N SER A 233 -15.99 -32.56 -13.48
CA SER A 233 -16.06 -32.46 -14.95
C SER A 233 -16.73 -33.69 -15.54
N THR A 234 -16.35 -34.89 -15.12
CA THR A 234 -16.96 -36.13 -15.59
C THR A 234 -18.46 -36.17 -15.29
N ASN A 235 -18.89 -35.72 -14.11
CA ASN A 235 -20.31 -35.65 -13.77
C ASN A 235 -21.05 -34.57 -14.59
N TYR A 236 -20.41 -33.41 -14.83
CA TYR A 236 -20.95 -32.37 -15.70
C TYR A 236 -21.17 -32.89 -17.12
N ASP A 237 -20.14 -33.50 -17.73
CA ASP A 237 -20.20 -34.07 -19.08
C ASP A 237 -21.25 -35.19 -19.15
N THR A 238 -21.30 -36.05 -18.12
CA THR A 238 -22.31 -37.11 -18.03
C THR A 238 -23.72 -36.54 -17.97
N ARG A 239 -23.92 -35.45 -17.20
CA ARG A 239 -25.23 -34.78 -17.09
C ARG A 239 -25.64 -34.16 -18.42
N ASP A 240 -24.74 -33.45 -19.08
CA ASP A 240 -25.01 -32.79 -20.35
C ASP A 240 -25.33 -33.81 -21.45
N MET A 241 -24.48 -34.82 -21.60
CA MET A 241 -24.69 -35.93 -22.53
C MET A 241 -26.01 -36.66 -22.26
N SER A 242 -26.29 -36.98 -21.00
CA SER A 242 -27.54 -37.67 -20.62
C SER A 242 -28.78 -36.82 -20.92
N THR A 243 -28.71 -35.50 -20.75
CA THR A 243 -29.86 -34.61 -20.99
C THR A 243 -30.19 -34.51 -22.48
N SER A 244 -29.17 -34.37 -23.33
CA SER A 244 -29.34 -34.39 -24.79
C SER A 244 -29.91 -35.72 -25.28
N ASP A 245 -29.32 -36.84 -24.82
CA ASP A 245 -29.74 -38.18 -25.25
C ASP A 245 -31.13 -38.56 -24.73
N TYR A 246 -31.52 -38.08 -23.54
CA TYR A 246 -32.82 -38.33 -22.95
C TYR A 246 -33.97 -37.94 -23.90
N HIS A 247 -33.90 -36.76 -24.51
CA HIS A 247 -34.94 -36.28 -25.43
C HIS A 247 -35.05 -37.17 -26.68
N LEU A 248 -33.91 -37.56 -27.26
CA LEU A 248 -33.87 -38.42 -28.42
C LEU A 248 -34.47 -39.80 -28.10
N VAL A 249 -34.09 -40.40 -26.96
CA VAL A 249 -34.59 -41.70 -26.55
C VAL A 249 -36.09 -41.67 -26.26
N VAL A 250 -36.59 -40.64 -25.57
CA VAL A 250 -38.04 -40.49 -25.32
C VAL A 250 -38.82 -40.45 -26.64
N ILE A 251 -38.37 -39.65 -27.61
CA ILE A 251 -39.02 -39.57 -28.92
C ILE A 251 -38.99 -40.92 -29.64
N LEU A 252 -37.83 -41.58 -29.70
CA LEU A 252 -37.68 -42.88 -30.37
C LEU A 252 -38.53 -43.96 -29.73
N VAL A 253 -38.56 -44.03 -28.40
CA VAL A 253 -39.40 -45.00 -27.67
C VAL A 253 -40.88 -44.72 -27.93
N LEU A 254 -41.35 -43.46 -27.81
CA LEU A 254 -42.76 -43.14 -28.06
C LEU A 254 -43.17 -43.45 -29.50
N VAL A 255 -42.34 -43.13 -30.49
CA VAL A 255 -42.61 -43.45 -31.90
C VAL A 255 -42.63 -44.96 -32.11
N SER A 256 -41.64 -45.69 -31.58
CA SER A 256 -41.56 -47.15 -31.69
C SER A 256 -42.79 -47.85 -31.10
N VAL A 257 -43.18 -47.42 -29.90
CA VAL A 257 -44.38 -47.90 -29.20
C VAL A 257 -45.64 -47.58 -29.98
N PHE A 258 -45.76 -46.34 -30.45
CA PHE A 258 -46.91 -45.90 -31.22
C PHE A 258 -47.07 -46.74 -32.48
N VAL A 259 -46.00 -46.94 -33.24
CA VAL A 259 -45.99 -47.79 -34.44
C VAL A 259 -46.37 -49.23 -34.10
N THR A 260 -45.81 -49.80 -33.03
CA THR A 260 -46.14 -51.15 -32.57
C THR A 260 -47.62 -51.29 -32.22
N LEU A 261 -48.18 -50.32 -31.50
CA LEU A 261 -49.60 -50.27 -31.16
C LEU A 261 -50.49 -50.08 -32.39
N VAL A 262 -50.07 -49.28 -33.37
CA VAL A 262 -50.81 -49.11 -34.64
C VAL A 262 -50.89 -50.44 -35.38
N ILE A 263 -49.79 -51.21 -35.43
CA ILE A 263 -49.75 -52.52 -36.09
C ILE A 263 -50.63 -53.53 -35.35
N LEU A 264 -50.50 -53.62 -34.02
CA LEU A 264 -51.24 -54.60 -33.21
C LEU A 264 -52.74 -54.30 -33.15
N LEU A 265 -53.13 -53.05 -32.92
CA LEU A 265 -54.53 -52.65 -32.76
C LEU A 265 -55.21 -52.31 -34.10
N ARG A 266 -54.44 -52.23 -35.20
CA ARG A 266 -54.91 -51.81 -36.54
C ARG A 266 -55.75 -50.52 -36.45
N SER A 267 -55.24 -49.53 -35.73
CA SER A 267 -55.92 -48.26 -35.47
C SER A 267 -54.87 -47.20 -35.16
N ILE A 268 -55.14 -45.94 -35.51
CA ILE A 268 -54.30 -44.79 -35.14
C ILE A 268 -54.85 -44.06 -33.90
N VAL A 269 -56.17 -44.06 -33.71
CA VAL A 269 -56.81 -43.34 -32.61
C VAL A 269 -56.56 -44.00 -31.27
N MET A 270 -56.70 -45.34 -31.18
CA MET A 270 -56.42 -46.06 -29.93
C MET A 270 -54.98 -45.85 -29.42
N PRO A 271 -53.93 -46.08 -30.24
CA PRO A 271 -52.56 -45.84 -29.80
C PRO A 271 -52.31 -44.40 -29.33
N LEU A 272 -52.93 -43.41 -29.97
CA LEU A 272 -52.69 -41.99 -29.64
C LEU A 272 -53.07 -41.67 -28.19
N TYR A 273 -54.28 -42.02 -27.76
CA TYR A 273 -54.68 -41.75 -26.38
C TYR A 273 -54.02 -42.71 -25.39
N LEU A 274 -53.64 -43.93 -25.78
CA LEU A 274 -52.90 -44.86 -24.91
C LEU A 274 -51.49 -44.33 -24.62
N VAL A 275 -50.76 -43.90 -25.65
CA VAL A 275 -49.44 -43.27 -25.52
C VAL A 275 -49.56 -41.94 -24.77
N GLY A 276 -50.57 -41.13 -25.06
CA GLY A 276 -50.84 -39.91 -24.28
C GLY A 276 -51.06 -40.20 -22.79
N SER A 277 -51.83 -41.26 -22.49
CA SER A 277 -52.12 -41.65 -21.10
C SER A 277 -50.89 -42.17 -20.35
N ILE A 278 -49.98 -42.89 -21.02
CA ILE A 278 -48.78 -43.42 -20.37
C ILE A 278 -47.77 -42.30 -20.09
N VAL A 279 -47.63 -41.35 -21.02
CA VAL A 279 -46.81 -40.15 -20.81
C VAL A 279 -47.34 -39.32 -19.65
N LEU A 280 -48.67 -39.11 -19.59
CA LEU A 280 -49.31 -38.41 -18.47
C LEU A 280 -49.07 -39.12 -17.14
N THR A 281 -49.18 -40.46 -17.14
CA THR A 281 -48.94 -41.29 -15.95
C THR A 281 -47.50 -41.22 -15.50
N TYR A 282 -46.56 -41.24 -16.44
CA TYR A 282 -45.14 -41.07 -16.15
C TYR A 282 -44.84 -39.74 -15.46
N TYR A 283 -45.31 -38.62 -16.02
CA TYR A 283 -45.07 -37.31 -15.39
C TYR A 283 -45.76 -37.18 -14.04
N ALA A 284 -46.96 -37.75 -13.88
CA ALA A 284 -47.64 -37.79 -12.58
C ALA A 284 -46.84 -38.61 -11.56
N ALA A 285 -46.39 -39.81 -11.94
CA ALA A 285 -45.58 -40.67 -11.07
C ALA A 285 -44.24 -40.04 -10.72
N LEU A 286 -43.55 -39.44 -11.69
CA LEU A 286 -42.30 -38.73 -11.47
C LEU A 286 -42.49 -37.54 -10.51
N GLY A 287 -43.56 -36.76 -10.67
CA GLY A 287 -43.87 -35.64 -9.78
C GLY A 287 -44.20 -36.09 -8.36
N PHE A 288 -44.95 -37.18 -8.18
CA PHE A 288 -45.18 -37.76 -6.85
C PHE A 288 -43.88 -38.28 -6.23
N THR A 289 -43.04 -38.96 -7.01
CA THR A 289 -41.73 -39.41 -6.56
C THR A 289 -40.86 -38.22 -6.15
N GLU A 290 -40.77 -37.17 -6.96
CA GLU A 290 -40.03 -35.96 -6.62
C GLU A 290 -40.48 -35.37 -5.28
N ILE A 291 -41.79 -35.27 -5.04
CA ILE A 291 -42.33 -34.81 -3.76
C ILE A 291 -41.88 -35.71 -2.59
N ILE A 292 -41.92 -37.03 -2.76
CA ILE A 292 -41.49 -37.97 -1.73
C ILE A 292 -40.01 -37.78 -1.40
N PHE A 293 -39.13 -37.73 -2.41
CA PHE A 293 -37.69 -37.65 -2.18
C PHE A 293 -37.25 -36.27 -1.70
N THR A 294 -37.79 -35.19 -2.27
CA THR A 294 -37.35 -33.83 -1.94
C THR A 294 -38.02 -33.27 -0.71
N ARG A 295 -39.34 -33.44 -0.55
CA ARG A 295 -40.09 -32.81 0.54
C ARG A 295 -40.26 -33.69 1.77
N ILE A 296 -40.31 -35.01 1.60
CA ILE A 296 -40.51 -35.95 2.71
C ILE A 296 -39.18 -36.49 3.22
N MET A 297 -38.25 -36.83 2.32
CA MET A 297 -36.95 -37.42 2.66
C MET A 297 -35.75 -36.44 2.63
N ASP A 298 -35.99 -35.16 2.32
CA ASP A 298 -34.98 -34.08 2.33
C ASP A 298 -33.77 -34.32 1.39
N TYR A 299 -33.98 -35.05 0.29
CA TYR A 299 -32.98 -35.16 -0.77
C TYR A 299 -32.95 -33.90 -1.64
N SER A 300 -31.78 -33.60 -2.21
CA SER A 300 -31.57 -32.42 -3.07
C SER A 300 -32.31 -32.47 -4.42
N GLY A 301 -32.84 -33.63 -4.79
CA GLY A 301 -33.51 -33.87 -6.07
C GLY A 301 -33.55 -35.36 -6.39
N LEU A 302 -34.06 -35.68 -7.58
CA LEU A 302 -33.93 -37.01 -8.15
C LEU A 302 -32.58 -37.17 -8.84
N THR A 303 -32.05 -38.39 -8.83
CA THR A 303 -30.86 -38.74 -9.61
C THR A 303 -31.15 -38.65 -11.11
N TRP A 304 -30.14 -38.31 -11.91
CA TRP A 304 -30.26 -38.19 -13.38
C TRP A 304 -30.77 -39.47 -14.06
N ALA A 305 -30.48 -40.62 -13.46
CA ALA A 305 -30.91 -41.93 -13.95
C ALA A 305 -32.43 -42.15 -13.78
N THR A 306 -33.06 -41.54 -12.79
CA THR A 306 -34.45 -41.79 -12.41
C THR A 306 -35.44 -41.41 -13.49
N PRO A 307 -35.42 -40.21 -14.07
CA PRO A 307 -36.31 -39.87 -15.18
C PRO A 307 -36.14 -40.82 -16.37
N PHE A 308 -34.89 -41.12 -16.77
CA PHE A 308 -34.59 -41.95 -17.93
C PHE A 308 -35.07 -43.40 -17.75
N PHE A 309 -34.57 -44.11 -16.74
CA PHE A 309 -34.92 -45.52 -16.53
C PHE A 309 -36.36 -45.67 -16.05
N GLY A 310 -36.85 -44.74 -15.23
CA GLY A 310 -38.25 -44.71 -14.81
C GLY A 310 -39.19 -44.59 -16.01
N PHE A 311 -38.85 -43.75 -17.00
CA PHE A 311 -39.62 -43.64 -18.25
C PHE A 311 -39.60 -44.94 -19.04
N VAL A 312 -38.41 -45.45 -19.36
CA VAL A 312 -38.26 -46.65 -20.20
C VAL A 312 -38.97 -47.86 -19.59
N VAL A 313 -38.79 -48.08 -18.28
CA VAL A 313 -39.42 -49.21 -17.57
C VAL A 313 -40.93 -49.04 -17.47
N LEU A 314 -41.40 -47.86 -17.05
CA LEU A 314 -42.85 -47.63 -16.91
C LEU A 314 -43.56 -47.73 -18.26
N VAL A 315 -42.95 -47.21 -19.31
CA VAL A 315 -43.48 -47.31 -20.68
C VAL A 315 -43.54 -48.77 -21.11
N ALA A 316 -42.46 -49.52 -20.98
CA ALA A 316 -42.41 -50.94 -21.33
C ALA A 316 -43.52 -51.75 -20.62
N LEU A 317 -43.70 -51.54 -19.32
CA LEU A 317 -44.69 -52.27 -18.54
C LEU A 317 -46.14 -51.78 -18.78
N GLY A 318 -46.35 -50.47 -18.87
CA GLY A 318 -47.69 -49.90 -18.99
C GLY A 318 -48.31 -50.16 -20.36
N ILE A 319 -47.51 -50.20 -21.42
CA ILE A 319 -48.01 -50.52 -22.77
C ILE A 319 -48.56 -51.93 -22.82
N ASP A 320 -47.87 -52.91 -22.23
CA ASP A 320 -48.29 -54.31 -22.26
C ASP A 320 -49.71 -54.47 -21.72
N TYR A 321 -50.05 -53.79 -20.62
CA TYR A 321 -51.41 -53.83 -20.08
C TYR A 321 -52.45 -53.19 -20.99
N SER A 322 -52.08 -52.08 -21.61
CA SER A 322 -52.93 -51.42 -22.60
C SER A 322 -53.15 -52.27 -23.85
N ILE A 323 -52.12 -52.98 -24.31
CA ILE A 323 -52.22 -53.96 -25.40
C ILE A 323 -53.17 -55.08 -24.98
N PHE A 324 -52.98 -55.69 -23.82
CA PHE A 324 -53.82 -56.79 -23.35
C PHE A 324 -55.29 -56.38 -23.23
N LEU A 325 -55.56 -55.22 -22.62
CA LEU A 325 -56.92 -54.70 -22.47
C LEU A 325 -57.55 -54.41 -23.84
N MET A 326 -56.86 -53.67 -24.70
CA MET A 326 -57.41 -53.21 -25.97
C MET A 326 -57.48 -54.31 -27.03
N SER A 327 -56.55 -55.26 -27.03
CA SER A 327 -56.62 -56.46 -27.87
C SER A 327 -57.87 -57.27 -27.51
N ARG A 328 -58.10 -57.53 -26.21
CA ARG A 328 -59.28 -58.26 -25.77
C ARG A 328 -60.58 -57.50 -26.04
N PHE A 329 -60.57 -56.17 -25.92
CA PHE A 329 -61.67 -55.31 -26.36
C PHE A 329 -61.96 -55.44 -27.86
N ASN A 330 -60.94 -55.54 -28.70
CA ASN A 330 -61.11 -55.68 -30.15
C ASN A 330 -61.62 -57.06 -30.58
N GLU A 331 -61.34 -58.12 -29.82
CA GLU A 331 -61.88 -59.47 -30.08
C GLU A 331 -63.42 -59.54 -29.92
N TYR A 332 -63.97 -58.77 -28.99
CA TYR A 332 -65.40 -58.75 -28.70
C TYR A 332 -66.20 -57.97 -29.74
N THR A 333 -66.38 -58.54 -30.91
CA THR A 333 -67.17 -57.95 -32.00
C THR A 333 -68.69 -58.12 -31.79
N GLY A 334 -69.50 -57.28 -32.42
CA GLY A 334 -70.98 -57.40 -32.40
C GLY A 334 -71.70 -56.86 -31.15
N MET A 335 -70.99 -56.44 -30.10
CA MET A 335 -71.58 -55.83 -28.91
C MET A 335 -71.45 -54.30 -28.90
N ALA A 336 -72.36 -53.63 -28.18
CA ALA A 336 -72.26 -52.20 -27.90
C ALA A 336 -70.94 -51.88 -27.19
N ILE A 337 -70.34 -50.71 -27.49
CA ILE A 337 -69.01 -50.31 -27.00
C ILE A 337 -68.91 -50.35 -25.47
N LYS A 338 -70.00 -49.96 -24.78
CA LYS A 338 -70.09 -49.98 -23.32
C LYS A 338 -69.98 -51.42 -22.79
N ASP A 339 -70.81 -52.32 -23.28
CA ASP A 339 -70.88 -53.70 -22.77
C ASP A 339 -69.61 -54.48 -23.10
N ARG A 340 -69.04 -54.21 -24.28
CA ARG A 340 -67.72 -54.68 -24.69
C ARG A 340 -66.64 -54.30 -23.70
N MET A 341 -66.55 -53.01 -23.33
CA MET A 341 -65.55 -52.54 -22.36
C MET A 341 -65.77 -53.14 -20.98
N ILE A 342 -67.02 -53.25 -20.51
CA ILE A 342 -67.33 -53.88 -19.21
C ILE A 342 -66.88 -55.35 -19.20
N LEU A 343 -67.18 -56.11 -20.26
CA LEU A 343 -66.79 -57.51 -20.38
C LEU A 343 -65.25 -57.66 -20.47
N THR A 344 -64.57 -56.77 -21.19
CA THR A 344 -63.12 -56.70 -21.24
C THR A 344 -62.53 -56.47 -19.85
N MET A 345 -63.01 -55.46 -19.13
CA MET A 345 -62.53 -55.15 -17.78
C MET A 345 -62.76 -56.31 -16.81
N LYS A 346 -63.90 -57.01 -16.90
CA LYS A 346 -64.19 -58.18 -16.07
C LYS A 346 -63.18 -59.32 -16.30
N ASN A 347 -62.77 -59.54 -17.54
CA ASN A 347 -61.91 -60.67 -17.88
C ASN A 347 -60.41 -60.33 -17.79
N MET A 348 -60.02 -59.09 -18.11
CA MET A 348 -58.61 -58.66 -18.10
C MET A 348 -58.20 -58.01 -16.78
N GLY A 349 -59.14 -57.47 -16.00
CA GLY A 349 -58.84 -56.78 -14.75
C GLY A 349 -58.04 -57.66 -13.78
N GLY A 350 -58.45 -58.92 -13.59
CA GLY A 350 -57.73 -59.86 -12.73
C GLY A 350 -56.30 -60.13 -13.20
N VAL A 351 -56.07 -60.25 -14.52
CA VAL A 351 -54.74 -60.45 -15.11
C VAL A 351 -53.85 -59.22 -14.86
N ILE A 352 -54.40 -58.03 -15.11
CA ILE A 352 -53.68 -56.76 -14.92
C ILE A 352 -53.34 -56.54 -13.44
N PHE A 353 -54.29 -56.72 -12.53
CA PHE A 353 -54.04 -56.59 -11.09
C PHE A 353 -53.01 -57.59 -10.58
N SER A 354 -53.07 -58.83 -11.05
CA SER A 354 -52.09 -59.86 -10.67
C SER A 354 -50.69 -59.49 -11.15
N ALA A 355 -50.56 -58.99 -12.38
CA ALA A 355 -49.28 -58.54 -12.94
C ALA A 355 -48.71 -57.35 -12.17
N VAL A 356 -49.54 -56.37 -11.81
CA VAL A 356 -49.14 -55.20 -11.01
C VAL A 356 -48.70 -55.62 -9.61
N LEU A 357 -49.36 -56.60 -8.99
CA LEU A 357 -48.98 -57.11 -7.67
C LEU A 357 -47.63 -57.84 -7.72
N ILE A 358 -47.42 -58.67 -8.74
CA ILE A 358 -46.15 -59.39 -8.94
C ILE A 358 -45.00 -58.40 -9.22
N LEU A 359 -45.17 -57.50 -10.20
CA LEU A 359 -44.15 -56.52 -10.56
C LEU A 359 -43.92 -55.50 -9.44
N GLY A 360 -44.99 -55.03 -8.81
CA GLY A 360 -44.93 -54.16 -7.64
C GLY A 360 -44.10 -54.81 -6.52
N GLY A 361 -44.27 -56.11 -6.28
CA GLY A 361 -43.42 -56.88 -5.38
C GLY A 361 -41.94 -56.89 -5.80
N THR A 362 -41.65 -57.09 -7.08
CA THR A 362 -40.26 -57.10 -7.58
C THR A 362 -39.57 -55.74 -7.46
N PHE A 363 -40.26 -54.63 -7.77
CA PHE A 363 -39.70 -53.28 -7.59
C PHE A 363 -39.64 -52.88 -6.12
N ALA A 364 -40.62 -53.26 -5.29
CA ALA A 364 -40.55 -53.04 -3.85
C ALA A 364 -39.35 -53.77 -3.22
N ALA A 365 -39.00 -54.96 -3.73
CA ALA A 365 -37.80 -55.69 -3.30
C ALA A 365 -36.48 -55.00 -3.66
N MET A 366 -36.49 -53.98 -4.53
CA MET A 366 -35.31 -53.14 -4.81
C MET A 366 -35.11 -52.04 -3.78
N MET A 367 -36.11 -51.67 -2.97
CA MET A 367 -35.99 -50.62 -1.95
C MET A 367 -34.88 -50.90 -0.91
N PRO A 368 -34.66 -52.14 -0.44
CA PRO A 368 -33.56 -52.44 0.49
C PRO A 368 -32.15 -52.42 -0.12
N ALA A 369 -31.98 -52.16 -1.43
CA ALA A 369 -30.69 -52.30 -2.12
C ALA A 369 -29.63 -51.26 -1.70
N GLY A 370 -30.01 -50.19 -0.99
CA GLY A 370 -29.08 -49.15 -0.53
C GLY A 370 -28.55 -48.22 -1.63
N VAL A 371 -29.05 -48.37 -2.87
CA VAL A 371 -28.68 -47.52 -4.01
C VAL A 371 -29.84 -46.55 -4.28
N LEU A 372 -29.60 -45.25 -4.05
CA LEU A 372 -30.63 -44.22 -4.15
C LEU A 372 -31.34 -44.21 -5.52
N SER A 373 -30.58 -44.32 -6.62
CA SER A 373 -31.16 -44.34 -7.97
C SER A 373 -32.09 -45.54 -8.19
N LEU A 374 -31.75 -46.73 -7.69
CA LEU A 374 -32.62 -47.90 -7.80
C LEU A 374 -33.92 -47.72 -6.99
N LEU A 375 -33.82 -47.12 -5.81
CA LEU A 375 -34.94 -46.88 -4.93
C LEU A 375 -35.88 -45.80 -5.50
N GLU A 376 -35.34 -44.73 -6.11
CA GLU A 376 -36.11 -43.73 -6.84
C GLU A 376 -36.79 -44.31 -8.09
N ILE A 377 -36.06 -45.06 -8.94
CA ILE A 377 -36.61 -45.73 -10.14
C ILE A 377 -37.74 -46.68 -9.74
N ALA A 378 -37.53 -47.51 -8.73
CA ALA A 378 -38.55 -48.43 -8.22
C ALA A 378 -39.79 -47.68 -7.74
N THR A 379 -39.62 -46.51 -7.10
CA THR A 379 -40.73 -45.68 -6.62
C THR A 379 -41.53 -45.08 -7.79
N VAL A 380 -40.86 -44.51 -8.80
CA VAL A 380 -41.54 -44.02 -10.02
C VAL A 380 -42.34 -45.13 -10.68
N VAL A 381 -41.74 -46.31 -10.85
CA VAL A 381 -42.39 -47.44 -11.52
C VAL A 381 -43.57 -47.94 -10.70
N LEU A 382 -43.44 -48.10 -9.37
CA LEU A 382 -44.53 -48.58 -8.52
C LEU A 382 -45.71 -47.60 -8.51
N ILE A 383 -45.45 -46.30 -8.31
CA ILE A 383 -46.50 -45.27 -8.36
C ILE A 383 -47.14 -45.25 -9.74
N GLY A 384 -46.34 -45.29 -10.80
CA GLY A 384 -46.82 -45.30 -12.17
C GLY A 384 -47.68 -46.52 -12.49
N LEU A 385 -47.26 -47.72 -12.07
CA LEU A 385 -48.02 -48.97 -12.25
C LEU A 385 -49.36 -48.92 -11.52
N VAL A 386 -49.37 -48.47 -10.27
CA VAL A 386 -50.60 -48.32 -9.48
C VAL A 386 -51.52 -47.28 -10.11
N LEU A 387 -51.01 -46.11 -10.48
CA LEU A 387 -51.80 -45.06 -11.14
C LEU A 387 -52.35 -45.58 -12.47
N TYR A 388 -51.54 -46.24 -13.28
CA TYR A 388 -51.96 -46.74 -14.58
C TYR A 388 -53.05 -47.81 -14.44
N ALA A 389 -52.84 -48.80 -13.58
CA ALA A 389 -53.75 -49.93 -13.43
C ALA A 389 -55.04 -49.61 -12.71
N PHE A 390 -55.01 -48.74 -11.70
CA PHE A 390 -56.19 -48.41 -10.90
C PHE A 390 -56.94 -47.17 -11.40
N VAL A 391 -56.26 -46.25 -12.09
CA VAL A 391 -56.87 -44.99 -12.57
C VAL A 391 -56.98 -44.98 -14.09
N VAL A 392 -55.88 -45.16 -14.82
CA VAL A 392 -55.92 -44.97 -16.28
C VAL A 392 -56.72 -46.07 -16.99
N LEU A 393 -56.42 -47.34 -16.73
CA LEU A 393 -57.10 -48.44 -17.41
C LEU A 393 -58.59 -48.55 -17.05
N PRO A 394 -59.04 -48.41 -15.79
CA PRO A 394 -60.46 -48.57 -15.44
C PRO A 394 -61.31 -47.31 -15.68
N LEU A 395 -60.69 -46.13 -15.75
CA LEU A 395 -61.40 -44.86 -15.88
C LEU A 395 -61.08 -44.14 -17.19
N PHE A 396 -59.82 -43.77 -17.42
CA PHE A 396 -59.43 -42.96 -18.58
C PHE A 396 -59.69 -43.69 -19.91
N VAL A 397 -59.24 -44.95 -20.03
CA VAL A 397 -59.37 -45.72 -21.27
C VAL A 397 -60.84 -45.95 -21.67
N PRO A 398 -61.74 -46.41 -20.78
CA PRO A 398 -63.16 -46.52 -21.08
C PRO A 398 -63.82 -45.20 -21.50
N VAL A 399 -63.44 -44.08 -20.87
CA VAL A 399 -63.96 -42.76 -21.26
C VAL A 399 -63.51 -42.40 -22.67
N MET A 400 -62.24 -42.58 -23.01
CA MET A 400 -61.71 -42.31 -24.36
C MET A 400 -62.38 -43.20 -25.40
N VAL A 401 -62.48 -44.51 -25.12
CA VAL A 401 -63.14 -45.46 -26.02
C VAL A 401 -64.60 -45.07 -26.26
N LYS A 402 -65.33 -44.66 -25.22
CA LYS A 402 -66.71 -44.18 -25.38
C LYS A 402 -66.78 -42.87 -26.17
N LEU A 403 -65.87 -41.94 -25.89
CA LEU A 403 -65.82 -40.61 -26.53
C LEU A 403 -65.59 -40.71 -28.03
N PHE A 404 -64.60 -41.52 -28.45
CA PHE A 404 -64.27 -41.69 -29.86
C PHE A 404 -65.20 -42.69 -30.58
N GLY A 405 -65.93 -43.53 -29.85
CA GLY A 405 -66.96 -44.40 -30.41
C GLY A 405 -66.45 -45.27 -31.56
N ARG A 406 -67.06 -45.16 -32.75
CA ARG A 406 -66.60 -45.88 -33.95
C ARG A 406 -65.28 -45.34 -34.51
N GLY A 407 -64.91 -44.10 -34.17
CA GLY A 407 -63.65 -43.49 -34.57
C GLY A 407 -62.42 -44.19 -33.99
N ASN A 408 -62.58 -45.00 -32.94
CA ASN A 408 -61.48 -45.79 -32.39
C ASN A 408 -60.80 -46.68 -33.42
N TRP A 409 -61.52 -47.22 -34.41
CA TRP A 409 -60.93 -48.10 -35.42
C TRP A 409 -60.41 -47.35 -36.66
N TRP A 410 -60.39 -46.02 -36.65
CA TRP A 410 -59.85 -45.27 -37.80
C TRP A 410 -58.35 -45.55 -37.97
N PRO A 411 -57.86 -45.83 -39.20
CA PRO A 411 -58.56 -45.75 -40.50
C PRO A 411 -59.29 -47.05 -40.95
N PHE A 412 -59.09 -48.17 -40.26
CA PHE A 412 -59.64 -49.47 -40.61
C PHE A 412 -61.01 -49.74 -39.96
N ILE A 413 -61.98 -48.86 -40.20
CA ILE A 413 -63.31 -48.95 -39.59
C ILE A 413 -64.04 -50.22 -40.08
N PRO A 414 -64.50 -51.13 -39.18
CA PRO A 414 -65.28 -52.29 -39.58
C PRO A 414 -66.59 -51.88 -40.26
N SER A 415 -66.86 -52.47 -41.43
CA SER A 415 -68.12 -52.31 -42.17
C SER A 415 -69.30 -52.72 -41.28
N LYS A 416 -70.41 -51.98 -41.38
CA LYS A 416 -71.63 -52.21 -40.59
C LYS A 416 -72.16 -53.61 -40.98
N ALA A 417 -72.05 -54.59 -40.09
CA ALA A 417 -72.87 -55.79 -40.23
C ALA A 417 -74.32 -55.36 -39.97
N GLU A 418 -75.14 -55.36 -41.01
CA GLU A 418 -76.60 -55.27 -40.90
C GLU A 418 -77.09 -56.40 -39.98
N ARG A 419 -77.52 -56.03 -38.77
CA ARG A 419 -78.46 -56.83 -38.00
C ARG A 419 -79.42 -55.89 -37.30
N ASP A 420 -80.58 -55.80 -37.95
CA ASP A 420 -81.93 -55.59 -37.42
C ASP A 420 -82.01 -54.90 -36.07
N ASP A 421 -82.29 -53.61 -36.16
CA ASP A 421 -83.03 -52.86 -35.16
C ASP A 421 -84.36 -53.59 -34.91
N LYS A 422 -84.44 -54.30 -33.79
CA LYS A 422 -85.68 -54.41 -33.03
C LYS A 422 -85.43 -53.78 -31.67
N GLU A 423 -85.96 -52.56 -31.58
CA GLU A 423 -86.12 -51.76 -30.38
C GLU A 423 -86.74 -52.53 -29.21
#